data_AF-M2V5I7-F1
#
_entry.id   AF-M2V5I7-F1
#
_cell.length_a   1.000
_cell.length_b   1.000
_cell.length_c   1.000
_cell.angle_alpha   90.00
_cell.angle_beta   90.00
_cell.angle_gamma   90.00
#
_symmetry.space_group_name_H-M   'P 1'
#
loop_
_entity.id
_entity.type
_entity.pdbx_description
1 polymer ?
#
loop_
_entity_poly.entity_id
_entity_poly.type
_entity_poly.pdbx_seq_one_letter_code
_entity_poly.pdbx_strand_id
1 'polypeptide(L)'
;MSMAVPLLPDDGIILRLHEELCNAVCEDRAAKFQIFSEKLWKRLGHEPPLADAVVNDFVAMLHNVDNLLLAQLVIPELRHTAPAPDNSFQRDILFQIQLRRPILDIFKARPVGYGPEAQSLYEEEKRILEDADWHRACLLLYGRANISDTQRENVRQWLAHCPKEHGS
;
A
#
# COMPACT_ATOMS: atom_id res chain seq x y z
N MET A 1 -24.82 -29.37 -25.48
CA MET A 1 -25.54 -28.24 -24.86
C MET A 1 -24.57 -27.57 -23.90
N SER A 2 -23.98 -26.45 -24.31
CA SER A 2 -22.98 -25.73 -23.51
C SER A 2 -23.74 -24.86 -22.51
N MET A 3 -23.68 -25.19 -21.22
CA MET A 3 -24.24 -24.33 -20.18
C MET A 3 -23.28 -23.15 -20.01
N ALA A 4 -23.69 -21.98 -20.50
CA ALA A 4 -23.01 -20.73 -20.21
C ALA A 4 -23.10 -20.50 -18.69
N VAL A 5 -22.01 -20.77 -17.99
CA VAL A 5 -21.87 -20.48 -16.57
C VAL A 5 -22.04 -18.97 -16.40
N PRO A 6 -22.96 -18.50 -15.54
CA PRO A 6 -23.18 -17.08 -15.36
C PRO A 6 -21.90 -16.46 -14.77
N LEU A 7 -21.22 -15.65 -15.57
CA LEU A 7 -20.11 -14.81 -15.13
C LEU A 7 -20.64 -13.88 -14.03
N LEU A 8 -19.95 -13.84 -12.90
CA LEU A 8 -20.25 -12.87 -11.86
C LEU A 8 -20.05 -11.46 -12.46
N PRO A 9 -20.88 -10.46 -12.11
CA PRO A 9 -20.82 -9.12 -12.73
C PRO A 9 -19.45 -8.45 -12.62
N ASP A 10 -18.64 -8.84 -11.63
CA ASP A 10 -17.28 -8.34 -11.43
C ASP A 10 -16.23 -9.00 -12.35
N ASP A 11 -16.49 -10.18 -12.94
CA ASP A 11 -15.52 -10.93 -13.76
C ASP A 11 -15.20 -10.17 -15.05
N GLY A 12 -16.19 -9.51 -15.66
CA GLY A 12 -15.98 -8.67 -16.85
C GLY A 12 -15.11 -7.44 -16.55
N ILE A 13 -15.20 -6.88 -15.35
CA ILE A 13 -14.36 -5.75 -14.92
C ILE A 13 -12.93 -6.21 -14.67
N ILE A 14 -12.77 -7.36 -14.01
CA ILE A 14 -11.45 -7.95 -13.72
C ILE A 14 -10.71 -8.25 -15.03
N LEU A 15 -11.34 -8.90 -15.99
CA LEU A 15 -10.72 -9.25 -17.28
C LEU A 15 -10.35 -8.01 -18.08
N ARG A 16 -11.23 -7.01 -18.15
CA ARG A 16 -10.94 -5.75 -18.83
C ARG A 16 -9.76 -5.01 -18.20
N LEU A 17 -9.72 -4.91 -16.87
CA LEU A 17 -8.61 -4.26 -16.16
C LEU A 17 -7.31 -5.05 -16.32
N HIS A 18 -7.37 -6.38 -16.33
CA HIS A 18 -6.21 -7.23 -16.59
C HIS A 18 -5.61 -6.94 -17.98
N GLU A 19 -6.45 -6.90 -19.03
CA GLU A 19 -6.01 -6.55 -20.39
C GLU A 19 -5.39 -5.13 -20.44
N GLU A 20 -6.04 -4.15 -19.81
CA GLU A 20 -5.53 -2.77 -19.76
C GLU A 20 -4.19 -2.66 -19.00
N LEU A 21 -4.00 -3.44 -17.93
CA LEU A 21 -2.78 -3.42 -17.11
C LEU A 21 -1.60 -4.18 -17.76
N CYS A 22 -1.90 -5.16 -18.61
CA CYS A 22 -0.91 -5.86 -19.42
C CYS A 22 -0.43 -5.03 -20.63
N ASN A 23 -1.18 -3.99 -21.02
CA ASN A 23 -0.76 -3.07 -22.07
C ASN A 23 0.28 -2.06 -21.56
N ALA A 24 1.31 -1.80 -22.38
CA ALA A 24 2.44 -0.93 -22.00
C ALA A 24 2.06 0.54 -21.78
N VAL A 25 0.96 1.00 -22.38
CA VAL A 25 0.45 2.38 -22.25
C VAL A 25 -0.88 2.30 -21.50
N CYS A 26 -0.82 2.48 -20.18
CA CYS A 26 -1.99 2.52 -19.33
C CYS A 26 -2.03 3.84 -18.57
N GLU A 27 -2.93 4.74 -18.96
CA GLU A 27 -3.26 5.93 -18.17
C GLU A 27 -3.88 5.49 -16.83
N ASP A 28 -3.53 6.19 -15.76
CA ASP A 28 -3.97 5.89 -14.39
C ASP A 28 -3.69 4.45 -13.92
N ARG A 29 -2.57 3.86 -14.40
CA ARG A 29 -2.18 2.47 -14.10
C ARG A 29 -2.26 2.15 -12.61
N ALA A 30 -1.82 3.06 -11.74
CA ALA A 30 -1.84 2.86 -10.30
C ALA A 30 -3.27 2.67 -9.76
N ALA A 31 -4.20 3.55 -10.13
CA ALA A 31 -5.60 3.46 -9.69
C ALA A 31 -6.28 2.22 -10.27
N LYS A 32 -6.05 1.90 -11.55
CA LYS A 32 -6.58 0.69 -12.18
C LYS A 32 -6.04 -0.58 -11.55
N PHE A 33 -4.76 -0.59 -11.20
CA PHE A 33 -4.13 -1.71 -10.51
C PHE A 33 -4.73 -1.91 -9.11
N GLN A 34 -5.02 -0.83 -8.38
CA GLN A 34 -5.70 -0.90 -7.09
C GLN A 34 -7.11 -1.48 -7.22
N ILE A 35 -7.92 -0.97 -8.16
CA ILE A 35 -9.28 -1.48 -8.40
C ILE A 35 -9.23 -2.96 -8.82
N PHE A 36 -8.31 -3.31 -9.72
CA PHE A 36 -8.08 -4.69 -10.15
C PHE A 36 -7.71 -5.59 -8.97
N SER A 37 -6.75 -5.18 -8.14
CA SER A 37 -6.30 -5.92 -6.97
C SER A 37 -7.44 -6.17 -6.00
N GLU A 38 -8.21 -5.14 -5.66
CA GLU A 38 -9.34 -5.26 -4.73
C GLU A 38 -10.41 -6.24 -5.27
N LYS A 39 -10.77 -6.09 -6.54
CA LYS A 39 -11.80 -6.91 -7.18
C LYS A 39 -11.37 -8.37 -7.34
N LEU A 40 -10.15 -8.59 -7.84
CA LEU A 40 -9.58 -9.91 -7.98
C LEU A 40 -9.46 -10.61 -6.62
N TRP A 41 -8.98 -9.90 -5.59
CA TRP A 41 -8.81 -10.46 -4.25
C TRP A 41 -10.12 -10.96 -3.65
N LYS A 42 -11.19 -10.15 -3.75
CA LYS A 42 -12.54 -10.55 -3.34
C LYS A 42 -13.06 -11.74 -4.15
N ARG A 43 -12.71 -11.83 -5.43
CA ARG A 43 -13.19 -12.87 -6.35
C ARG A 43 -12.54 -14.24 -6.17
N LEU A 44 -11.30 -14.29 -5.67
CA LEU A 44 -10.53 -15.53 -5.43
C LEU A 44 -11.24 -16.53 -4.50
N GLY A 45 -12.17 -16.07 -3.66
CA GLY A 45 -12.94 -16.93 -2.76
C GLY A 45 -14.26 -17.50 -3.32
N HIS A 46 -14.59 -17.21 -4.58
CA HIS A 46 -15.88 -17.55 -5.16
C HIS A 46 -15.76 -18.59 -6.28
N GLU A 47 -16.80 -19.42 -6.43
CA GLU A 47 -16.96 -20.29 -7.60
C GLU A 47 -17.75 -19.58 -8.71
N PRO A 48 -17.44 -19.83 -9.99
CA PRO A 48 -16.36 -20.68 -10.51
C PRO A 48 -14.96 -20.05 -10.31
N PRO A 49 -13.86 -20.82 -10.29
CA PRO A 49 -12.52 -20.24 -10.19
C PRO A 49 -12.21 -19.34 -11.40
N LEU A 50 -11.44 -18.28 -11.16
CA LEU A 50 -10.89 -17.45 -12.22
C LEU A 50 -9.86 -18.24 -13.03
N ALA A 51 -9.63 -17.81 -14.28
CA ALA A 51 -8.59 -18.43 -15.11
C ALA A 51 -7.21 -18.29 -14.46
N ASP A 52 -6.47 -19.40 -14.36
CA ASP A 52 -5.14 -19.44 -13.74
C ASP A 52 -4.17 -18.40 -14.32
N ALA A 53 -4.29 -18.09 -15.62
CA ALA A 53 -3.49 -17.06 -16.29
C ALA A 53 -3.61 -15.70 -15.60
N VAL A 54 -4.84 -15.26 -15.27
CA VAL A 54 -5.10 -13.97 -14.63
C VAL A 54 -4.52 -13.94 -13.22
N VAL A 55 -4.63 -15.04 -12.48
CA VAL A 55 -4.08 -15.17 -11.13
C VAL A 55 -2.56 -15.17 -11.16
N ASN A 56 -1.95 -15.91 -12.10
CA ASN A 56 -0.50 -15.96 -12.27
C ASN A 56 0.08 -14.59 -12.66
N ASP A 57 -0.59 -13.86 -13.56
CA ASP A 57 -0.20 -12.51 -13.95
C ASP A 57 -0.32 -11.54 -12.78
N PHE A 58 -1.36 -11.67 -11.97
CA PHE A 58 -1.48 -10.88 -10.74
C PHE A 58 -0.33 -11.15 -9.76
N VAL A 59 -0.01 -12.42 -9.52
CA VAL A 59 1.15 -12.79 -8.68
C VAL A 59 2.45 -12.23 -9.27
N ALA A 60 2.62 -12.31 -10.59
CA ALA A 60 3.76 -11.73 -11.29
C ALA A 60 3.84 -10.20 -11.10
N MET A 61 2.71 -9.50 -11.21
CA MET A 61 2.63 -8.06 -10.98
C MET A 61 2.96 -7.68 -9.52
N LEU A 62 2.55 -8.49 -8.54
CA LEU A 62 2.84 -8.28 -7.11
C LEU A 62 4.29 -8.55 -6.73
N HIS A 63 5.10 -9.14 -7.61
CA HIS A 63 6.55 -9.20 -7.41
C HIS A 63 7.24 -7.85 -7.61
N ASN A 64 6.59 -6.89 -8.28
CA ASN A 64 7.07 -5.51 -8.32
C ASN A 64 6.70 -4.79 -7.02
N VAL A 65 7.68 -4.12 -6.40
CA VAL A 65 7.52 -3.48 -5.08
C VAL A 65 6.46 -2.37 -5.10
N ASP A 66 6.44 -1.54 -6.15
CA ASP A 66 5.48 -0.43 -6.25
C ASP A 66 4.04 -0.96 -6.38
N ASN A 67 3.85 -2.00 -7.20
CA ASN A 67 2.56 -2.69 -7.30
C ASN A 67 2.17 -3.33 -5.97
N LEU A 68 3.10 -3.96 -5.25
CA LEU A 68 2.80 -4.55 -3.94
C LEU A 68 2.35 -3.49 -2.93
N LEU A 69 3.01 -2.32 -2.89
CA LEU A 69 2.61 -1.21 -2.04
C LEU A 69 1.20 -0.70 -2.40
N LEU A 70 0.92 -0.55 -3.70
CA LEU A 70 -0.41 -0.16 -4.17
C LEU A 70 -1.48 -1.18 -3.77
N ALA A 71 -1.19 -2.48 -3.91
CA ALA A 71 -2.12 -3.54 -3.53
C ALA A 71 -2.34 -3.60 -2.00
N GLN A 72 -1.32 -3.34 -1.18
CA GLN A 72 -1.45 -3.30 0.29
C GLN A 72 -2.38 -2.18 0.80
N LEU A 73 -2.60 -1.13 -0.01
CA LEU A 73 -3.56 -0.07 0.34
C LEU A 73 -5.01 -0.58 0.28
N VAL A 74 -5.30 -1.49 -0.64
CA VAL A 74 -6.66 -2.00 -0.91
C VAL A 74 -6.91 -3.42 -0.42
N ILE A 75 -5.85 -4.20 -0.17
CA ILE A 75 -5.89 -5.55 0.38
C ILE A 75 -5.11 -5.56 1.70
N PRO A 76 -5.80 -5.39 2.84
CA PRO A 76 -5.17 -5.39 4.16
C PRO A 76 -4.36 -6.66 4.45
N GLU A 77 -4.80 -7.82 3.96
CA GLU A 77 -4.20 -9.14 4.18
C GLU A 77 -2.80 -9.28 3.57
N LEU A 78 -2.43 -8.42 2.61
CA LEU A 78 -1.08 -8.37 2.06
C LEU A 78 -0.07 -7.71 3.02
N ARG A 79 -0.52 -7.00 4.06
CA ARG A 79 0.33 -6.30 5.04
C ARG A 79 0.97 -7.32 5.99
N HIS A 80 2.17 -7.01 6.49
CA HIS A 80 2.93 -7.95 7.32
C HIS A 80 2.29 -8.24 8.69
N THR A 81 1.49 -7.31 9.19
CA THR A 81 0.80 -7.43 10.48
C THR A 81 -0.60 -8.00 10.38
N ALA A 82 -1.07 -8.28 9.16
CA ALA A 82 -2.44 -8.76 8.97
C ALA A 82 -2.55 -10.25 9.32
N PRO A 83 -3.67 -10.67 9.91
CA PRO A 83 -3.95 -12.09 10.09
C PRO A 83 -4.03 -12.79 8.72
N ALA A 84 -3.65 -14.06 8.69
CA ALA A 84 -3.76 -14.86 7.47
C ALA A 84 -5.25 -14.97 7.05
N PRO A 85 -5.56 -14.87 5.74
CA PRO A 85 -6.93 -14.97 5.25
C PRO A 85 -7.52 -16.34 5.54
N ASP A 86 -8.84 -16.44 5.66
CA ASP A 86 -9.52 -17.71 5.94
C ASP A 86 -9.48 -18.67 4.74
N ASN A 87 -9.41 -18.12 3.52
CA ASN A 87 -9.42 -18.87 2.28
C ASN A 87 -8.04 -19.48 1.96
N SER A 88 -8.00 -20.79 1.66
CA SER A 88 -6.76 -21.51 1.35
C SER A 88 -6.05 -21.00 0.09
N PHE A 89 -6.80 -20.66 -0.97
CA PHE A 89 -6.25 -20.10 -2.20
C PHE A 89 -5.56 -18.74 -1.98
N GLN A 90 -6.18 -17.86 -1.18
CA GLN A 90 -5.57 -16.58 -0.80
C GLN A 90 -4.31 -16.77 0.04
N ARG A 91 -4.29 -17.79 0.94
CA ARG A 91 -3.07 -18.16 1.69
C ARG A 91 -1.95 -18.63 0.76
N ASP A 92 -2.26 -19.43 -0.24
CA ASP A 92 -1.27 -19.93 -1.19
C ASP A 92 -0.64 -18.79 -2.00
N ILE A 93 -1.45 -17.83 -2.45
CA ILE A 93 -0.98 -16.61 -3.12
C ILE A 93 -0.07 -15.79 -2.18
N LEU A 94 -0.50 -15.59 -0.93
CA LEU A 94 0.32 -14.89 0.07
C LEU A 94 1.67 -15.58 0.27
N PHE A 95 1.69 -16.90 0.37
CA PHE A 95 2.91 -17.67 0.55
C PHE A 95 3.87 -17.48 -0.64
N GLN A 96 3.36 -17.52 -1.88
CA GLN A 96 4.16 -17.27 -3.08
C GLN A 96 4.78 -15.87 -3.10
N ILE A 97 4.06 -14.85 -2.64
CA ILE A 97 4.56 -13.47 -2.55
C ILE A 97 5.56 -13.31 -1.40
N GLN A 98 5.32 -13.96 -0.26
CA GLN A 98 6.14 -13.85 0.95
C GLN A 98 7.51 -14.53 0.81
N LEU A 99 7.62 -15.63 0.05
CA LEU A 99 8.88 -16.32 -0.22
C LEU A 99 9.95 -15.43 -0.89
N ARG A 100 9.58 -14.27 -1.45
CA ARG A 100 10.47 -13.32 -2.13
C ARG A 100 10.60 -11.97 -1.43
N ARG A 101 10.24 -11.87 -0.14
CA ARG A 101 10.28 -10.63 0.66
C ARG A 101 11.63 -10.22 1.33
N PRO A 102 12.84 -10.76 1.05
CA PRO A 102 14.02 -10.28 1.79
C PRO A 102 14.40 -8.81 1.51
N ILE A 103 13.72 -8.10 0.60
CA ILE A 103 14.06 -6.72 0.23
C ILE A 103 13.24 -5.67 1.01
N LEU A 104 12.00 -5.96 1.43
CA LEU A 104 11.20 -4.98 2.20
C LEU A 104 11.68 -4.83 3.65
N ASP A 105 12.28 -5.87 4.21
CA ASP A 105 12.96 -5.77 5.51
C ASP A 105 14.25 -4.96 5.43
N ILE A 106 14.84 -4.76 4.25
CA ILE A 106 16.00 -3.86 4.05
C ILE A 106 15.58 -2.39 4.25
N PHE A 107 14.35 -2.03 3.88
CA PHE A 107 13.82 -0.69 4.11
C PHE A 107 13.34 -0.48 5.56
N LYS A 108 13.12 -1.55 6.33
CA LYS A 108 12.79 -1.50 7.77
C LYS A 108 14.01 -1.65 8.67
N ALA A 109 15.07 -2.28 8.18
CA ALA A 109 16.36 -2.26 8.84
C ALA A 109 16.87 -0.82 8.78
N ARG A 110 16.78 -0.09 9.90
CA ARG A 110 17.60 1.11 10.11
C ARG A 110 19.02 0.76 9.63
N PRO A 111 19.61 1.50 8.67
CA PRO A 111 20.98 1.26 8.29
C PRO A 111 21.84 1.46 9.53
N VAL A 112 22.31 0.36 10.09
CA VAL A 112 23.29 0.36 11.18
C VAL A 112 24.60 0.78 10.53
N GLY A 113 24.85 2.10 10.52
CA GLY A 113 26.08 2.70 10.02
C GLY A 113 25.86 3.60 8.80
N TYR A 114 25.22 4.75 8.99
CA TYR A 114 25.40 5.85 8.07
C TYR A 114 26.82 6.42 8.24
N GLY A 115 27.56 6.57 7.13
CA GLY A 115 28.70 7.47 7.11
C GLY A 115 28.26 8.91 7.45
N PRO A 116 29.18 9.78 7.87
CA PRO A 116 28.84 11.14 8.33
C PRO A 116 28.04 11.97 7.31
N GLU A 117 28.24 11.74 6.02
CA GLU A 117 27.51 12.41 4.94
C GLU A 117 26.05 11.94 4.82
N ALA A 118 25.81 10.64 4.95
CA ALA A 118 24.46 10.07 4.86
C ALA A 118 23.64 10.36 6.14
N GLN A 119 24.32 10.53 7.29
CA GLN A 119 23.71 11.04 8.51
C GLN A 119 23.23 12.50 8.32
N SER A 120 24.04 13.34 7.65
CA SER A 120 23.65 14.72 7.34
C SER A 120 22.43 14.77 6.42
N LEU A 121 22.38 13.94 5.38
CA LEU A 121 21.23 13.87 4.48
C LEU A 121 19.95 13.39 5.20
N TYR A 122 20.08 12.41 6.08
CA TYR A 122 18.97 11.94 6.90
C TYR A 122 18.46 13.03 7.85
N GLU A 123 19.35 13.78 8.50
CA GLU A 123 18.97 14.90 9.37
C GLU A 123 18.29 16.02 8.59
N GLU A 124 18.74 16.29 7.37
CA GLU A 124 18.12 17.27 6.48
C GLU A 124 16.72 16.83 6.04
N GLU A 125 16.57 15.59 5.58
CA GLU A 125 15.26 15.01 5.20
C GLU A 125 14.30 14.99 6.38
N LYS A 126 14.78 14.58 7.56
CA LYS A 126 14.01 14.62 8.79
C LYS A 126 13.52 16.03 9.12
N ARG A 127 14.39 17.04 8.98
CA ARG A 127 14.01 18.44 9.23
C ARG A 127 12.92 18.91 8.26
N ILE A 128 13.03 18.56 6.98
CA ILE A 128 12.03 18.90 5.96
C ILE A 128 10.68 18.28 6.29
N LEU A 129 10.66 17.02 6.73
CA LEU A 129 9.43 16.33 7.12
C LEU A 129 8.81 16.94 8.39
N GLU A 130 9.62 17.25 9.39
CA GLU A 130 9.18 17.94 10.61
C GLU A 130 8.59 19.33 10.30
N ASP A 131 9.22 20.10 9.40
CA ASP A 131 8.71 21.40 8.96
C ASP A 131 7.39 21.26 8.18
N ALA A 132 7.25 20.23 7.34
CA ALA A 132 6.04 19.96 6.59
C ALA A 132 4.87 19.55 7.50
N ASP A 133 5.12 18.69 8.48
CA ASP A 133 4.12 18.27 9.47
C ASP A 133 3.73 19.42 10.39
N TRP A 134 4.70 20.27 10.76
CA TRP A 134 4.43 21.51 11.47
C TRP A 134 3.48 22.44 10.69
N HIS A 135 3.75 22.62 9.40
CA HIS A 135 2.93 23.43 8.51
C HIS A 135 1.50 22.89 8.41
N ARG A 136 1.35 21.56 8.27
CA ARG A 136 0.04 20.89 8.25
C ARG A 136 -0.71 21.08 9.56
N ALA A 137 -0.04 20.91 10.72
CA ALA A 137 -0.65 21.11 12.03
C ALA A 137 -1.17 22.55 12.20
N CYS A 138 -0.38 23.54 11.75
CA CYS A 138 -0.80 24.95 11.79
C CYS A 138 -2.04 25.21 10.93
N LEU A 139 -2.08 24.67 9.71
CA LEU A 139 -3.24 24.77 8.82
C LEU A 139 -4.49 24.12 9.42
N LEU A 140 -4.36 22.93 10.00
CA LEU A 140 -5.48 22.20 10.59
C LEU A 140 -6.05 22.89 11.83
N LEU A 141 -5.19 23.46 12.68
CA LEU A 141 -5.61 24.05 13.95
C LEU A 141 -6.06 25.51 13.82
N TYR A 142 -5.48 26.27 12.87
CA TYR A 142 -5.70 27.72 12.78
C TYR A 142 -6.14 28.20 11.39
N GLY A 143 -6.27 27.31 10.39
CA GLY A 143 -6.66 27.68 9.03
C GLY A 143 -5.61 28.51 8.26
N ARG A 144 -4.41 28.68 8.84
CA ARG A 144 -3.31 29.44 8.24
C ARG A 144 -1.96 28.92 8.74
N ALA A 145 -0.95 29.00 7.89
CA ALA A 145 0.40 28.55 8.22
C ALA A 145 1.19 29.57 9.07
N ASN A 146 0.92 30.86 8.90
CA ASN A 146 1.58 31.91 9.67
C ASN A 146 0.80 32.18 10.96
N ILE A 147 1.27 31.60 12.05
CA ILE A 147 0.64 31.69 13.38
C ILE A 147 1.54 32.47 14.34
N SER A 148 0.92 33.17 15.30
CA SER A 148 1.67 33.93 16.31
C SER A 148 2.49 33.02 17.22
N ASP A 149 3.48 33.56 17.93
CA ASP A 149 4.33 32.77 18.85
C ASP A 149 3.52 32.09 19.96
N THR A 150 2.44 32.73 20.44
CA THR A 150 1.51 32.12 21.40
C THR A 150 0.77 30.92 20.80
N GLN A 151 0.33 31.02 19.54
CA GLN A 151 -0.34 29.92 18.84
C GLN A 151 0.65 28.78 18.56
N ARG A 152 1.90 29.11 18.23
CA ARG A 152 2.98 28.15 18.02
C ARG A 152 3.25 27.32 19.27
N GLU A 153 3.29 27.95 20.44
CA GLU A 153 3.48 27.25 21.70
C GLU A 153 2.30 26.31 22.03
N ASN A 154 1.07 26.71 21.73
CA ASN A 154 -0.10 25.85 21.91
C ASN A 154 -0.06 24.61 21.00
N VAL A 155 0.38 24.74 19.74
CA VAL A 155 0.56 23.57 18.85
C VAL A 155 1.66 22.65 19.37
N ARG A 156 2.78 23.20 19.89
CA ARG A 156 3.84 22.37 20.47
C ARG A 156 3.36 21.57 21.66
N GLN A 157 2.60 22.20 22.56
CA GLN A 157 2.02 21.53 23.72
C GLN A 157 1.02 20.45 23.29
N TRP A 158 0.19 20.74 22.29
CA TRP A 158 -0.76 19.78 21.74
C TRP A 158 -0.06 18.55 21.12
N LEU A 159 0.95 18.77 20.26
CA LEU A 159 1.76 17.69 19.67
C LEU A 159 2.53 16.87 20.72
N ALA A 160 3.00 17.51 21.80
CA ALA A 160 3.67 16.82 22.90
C ALA A 160 2.72 15.94 23.74
N HIS A 161 1.42 16.27 23.76
CA HIS A 161 0.39 15.55 24.53
C HIS A 161 -0.45 14.59 23.68
N CYS A 162 -0.27 14.59 22.35
CA CYS A 162 -0.82 13.55 21.50
C CYS A 162 -0.26 12.19 21.93
N PRO A 163 -1.12 11.22 22.28
CA PRO A 163 -0.66 9.89 22.64
C PRO A 163 0.11 9.31 21.46
N LYS A 164 1.41 9.11 21.65
CA LYS A 164 2.22 8.32 20.72
C LYS A 164 1.66 6.91 20.82
N GLU A 165 0.99 6.43 19.76
CA GLU A 165 0.66 5.01 19.66
C GLU A 165 1.97 4.25 19.88
N HIS A 166 2.06 3.57 21.03
CA HIS A 166 3.21 2.75 21.36
C HIS A 166 3.15 1.55 20.43
N GLY A 167 3.86 1.63 19.31
CA GLY A 167 4.16 0.47 18.47
C GLY A 167 4.98 -0.51 19.30
N SER A 168 4.30 -1.51 19.87
CA SER A 168 4.89 -2.79 20.26
C SER A 168 4.87 -3.74 19.06
#